data_AF-A0A821Y2C5-F1
#
_entry.id   AF-A0A821Y2C5-F1
#
_cell.length_a   1.000
_cell.length_b   1.000
_cell.length_c   1.000
_cell.angle_alpha   90.00
_cell.angle_beta   90.00
_cell.angle_gamma   90.00
#
_symmetry.space_group_name_H-M   'P 1'
#
loop_
_entity.id
_entity.type
_entity.pdbx_description
1 polymer ?
#
loop_
_entity_poly.entity_id
_entity_poly.type
_entity_poly.pdbx_seq_one_letter_code
_entity_poly.pdbx_strand_id
1 'polypeptide(L)'
;MGKGSKNWDPPAIVDDQQQDSSLITTANLILNTSENRIRQFTWEEIRRHSTNKDRWLVINNRVYDVTKWLKHPGGQMVLKHYAGQDASEAFHALHPDISRAEKYLKTFYIGDVNKDSISEDQELKDDFERLRQKAISKKLFKSSVLYFVLTCFHILACEFAAYFVLFRFGTSWLPYLIALVLYIIAEAQCGWVQHDFGHLSVFKKSSWNHLLHQFYVGFTKVC
;
A
#
# COMPACT_ATOMS: atom_id res chain seq x y z
N MET A 1 -87.47 1.70 57.58
CA MET A 1 -86.72 1.32 56.38
C MET A 1 -86.02 2.56 55.85
N GLY A 2 -84.68 2.59 55.89
CA GLY A 2 -83.86 3.66 55.33
C GLY A 2 -82.40 3.23 55.35
N LYS A 3 -81.90 2.75 54.21
CA LYS A 3 -80.50 2.30 54.05
C LYS A 3 -79.68 3.48 53.54
N GLY A 4 -78.64 3.85 54.30
CA GLY A 4 -77.58 4.74 53.84
C GLY A 4 -76.56 3.95 52.99
N SER A 5 -76.23 4.49 51.81
CA SER A 5 -75.16 3.98 50.95
C SER A 5 -73.80 4.46 51.49
N LYS A 6 -72.87 3.54 51.69
CA LYS A 6 -71.44 3.84 51.89
C LYS A 6 -70.69 3.24 50.71
N ASN A 7 -70.09 4.08 49.87
CA ASN A 7 -69.16 3.68 48.82
C ASN A 7 -67.84 3.23 49.45
N TRP A 8 -67.28 2.15 48.91
CA TRP A 8 -65.95 1.63 49.25
C TRP A 8 -65.09 1.70 47.99
N ASP A 9 -63.95 2.38 48.07
CA ASP A 9 -62.95 2.43 47.01
C ASP A 9 -61.78 1.48 47.34
N PRO A 10 -61.33 0.63 46.40
CA PRO A 10 -60.21 -0.28 46.61
C PRO A 10 -58.87 0.47 46.70
N PRO A 11 -57.89 -0.08 47.45
CA PRO A 11 -56.57 0.53 47.56
C PRO A 11 -55.80 0.41 46.23
N ALA A 12 -55.10 1.48 45.87
CA ALA A 12 -54.27 1.56 44.69
C ALA A 12 -53.16 0.49 44.72
N ILE A 13 -53.08 -0.31 43.66
CA ILE A 13 -51.94 -1.20 43.40
C ILE A 13 -50.76 -0.30 43.04
N VAL A 14 -49.74 -0.28 43.90
CA VAL A 14 -48.47 0.38 43.62
C VAL A 14 -47.75 -0.46 42.57
N ASP A 15 -47.56 0.11 41.39
CA ASP A 15 -46.87 -0.49 40.27
C ASP A 15 -45.34 -0.49 40.53
N ASP A 16 -44.81 -1.60 41.01
CA ASP A 16 -43.38 -1.82 41.32
C ASP A 16 -42.52 -2.06 40.06
N GLN A 17 -43.09 -1.85 38.86
CA GLN A 17 -42.42 -2.13 37.57
C GLN A 17 -41.46 -1.01 37.10
N GLN A 18 -41.43 0.14 37.77
CA GLN A 18 -40.67 1.29 37.28
C GLN A 18 -39.18 1.27 37.68
N GLN A 19 -38.80 0.49 38.69
CA GLN A 19 -37.42 0.46 39.19
C GLN A 19 -36.53 -0.53 38.42
N ASP A 20 -37.11 -1.59 37.86
CA ASP A 20 -36.39 -2.66 37.14
C ASP A 20 -35.99 -2.26 35.70
N SER A 21 -36.80 -1.41 35.05
CA SER A 21 -36.51 -0.91 33.69
C SER A 21 -35.25 -0.03 33.64
N SER A 22 -34.93 0.69 34.73
CA SER A 22 -33.74 1.54 34.79
C SER A 22 -32.46 0.72 34.99
N LEU A 23 -32.54 -0.35 35.80
CA LEU A 23 -31.42 -1.28 36.02
C LEU A 23 -31.13 -2.10 34.76
N ILE A 24 -32.17 -2.56 34.03
CA ILE A 24 -32.01 -3.27 32.75
C ILE A 24 -31.46 -2.34 31.66
N THR A 25 -31.91 -1.08 31.61
CA THR A 25 -31.37 -0.08 30.65
C THR A 25 -29.92 0.25 30.96
N THR A 26 -29.56 0.40 32.24
CA THR A 26 -28.19 0.71 32.67
C THR A 26 -27.27 -0.49 32.47
N ALA A 27 -27.75 -1.72 32.73
CA ALA A 27 -27.02 -2.95 32.45
C ALA A 27 -26.79 -3.14 30.94
N ASN A 28 -27.79 -2.89 30.10
CA ASN A 28 -27.64 -2.94 28.64
C ASN A 28 -26.73 -1.82 28.11
N LEU A 29 -26.73 -0.64 28.74
CA LEU A 29 -25.81 0.46 28.39
C LEU A 29 -24.36 0.11 28.77
N ILE A 30 -24.14 -0.49 29.94
CA ILE A 30 -22.84 -0.96 30.44
C ILE A 30 -22.32 -2.16 29.63
N LEU A 31 -23.19 -3.11 29.29
CA LEU A 31 -22.84 -4.26 28.44
C LEU A 31 -22.50 -3.80 27.01
N ASN A 32 -23.30 -2.91 26.41
CA ASN A 32 -23.00 -2.33 25.09
C ASN A 32 -21.74 -1.45 25.07
N THR A 33 -21.38 -0.76 26.16
CA THR A 33 -20.12 0.00 26.25
C THR A 33 -18.91 -0.90 26.52
N SER A 34 -19.10 -2.10 27.08
CA SER A 34 -18.02 -3.06 27.31
C SER A 34 -17.64 -3.86 26.05
N GLU A 35 -18.59 -4.09 25.14
CA GLU A 35 -18.37 -4.84 23.89
C GLU A 35 -17.74 -4.02 22.75
N ASN A 36 -17.71 -2.69 22.84
CA ASN A 36 -17.19 -1.82 21.78
C ASN A 36 -16.03 -0.92 22.22
N ARG A 37 -15.14 -1.44 23.07
CA ARG A 37 -13.82 -0.81 23.26
C ARG A 37 -12.82 -1.44 22.30
N ILE A 38 -12.38 -0.65 21.33
CA ILE A 38 -11.27 -1.00 20.45
C ILE A 38 -10.07 -1.35 21.34
N ARG A 39 -9.57 -2.59 21.23
CA ARG A 39 -8.40 -3.04 21.98
C ARG A 39 -7.20 -2.18 21.60
N GLN A 40 -6.41 -1.78 22.60
CA GLN A 40 -5.20 -1.00 22.42
C GLN A 40 -4.00 -1.89 22.74
N PHE A 41 -3.01 -1.94 21.86
CA PHE A 41 -1.82 -2.78 21.99
C PHE A 41 -0.57 -1.91 22.08
N THR A 42 0.38 -2.28 22.93
CA THR A 42 1.69 -1.59 22.98
C THR A 42 2.64 -2.16 21.93
N TRP A 43 3.64 -1.37 21.51
CA TRP A 43 4.70 -1.86 20.62
C TRP A 43 5.45 -3.08 21.18
N GLU A 44 5.63 -3.15 22.49
CA GLU A 44 6.27 -4.31 23.12
C GLU A 44 5.44 -5.59 22.93
N GLU A 45 4.12 -5.51 23.08
CA GLU A 45 3.22 -6.64 22.83
C GLU A 45 3.25 -7.03 21.36
N ILE A 46 3.07 -6.06 20.45
CA ILE A 46 3.03 -6.29 19.00
C ILE A 46 4.30 -7.00 18.50
N ARG A 47 5.47 -6.60 18.99
CA ARG A 47 6.77 -7.18 18.59
C ARG A 47 6.93 -8.66 18.97
N ARG A 48 6.22 -9.14 19.99
CA ARG A 48 6.21 -10.57 20.36
C ARG A 48 5.56 -11.44 19.29
N HIS A 49 4.66 -10.86 18.48
CA HIS A 49 3.97 -11.52 17.37
C HIS A 49 4.75 -11.39 16.05
N SER A 50 6.00 -11.84 16.03
CA SER A 50 6.96 -11.71 14.91
C SER A 50 7.35 -13.04 14.24
N THR A 51 6.71 -14.17 14.58
CA THR A 51 7.10 -15.51 14.12
C THR A 51 6.18 -16.03 13.02
N ASN A 52 6.59 -16.99 12.20
CA ASN A 52 5.72 -17.52 11.12
C ASN A 52 4.35 -18.05 11.58
N LYS A 53 4.26 -18.53 12.83
CA LYS A 53 3.04 -19.11 13.40
C LYS A 53 2.23 -18.09 14.21
N ASP A 54 2.73 -16.87 14.34
CA ASP A 54 2.14 -15.80 15.13
C ASP A 54 2.66 -14.44 14.62
N ARG A 55 1.89 -13.80 13.74
CA ARG A 55 2.30 -12.62 12.96
C ARG A 55 1.28 -11.52 13.06
N TRP A 56 1.68 -10.42 13.70
CA TRP A 56 0.92 -9.19 13.66
C TRP A 56 1.62 -8.16 12.77
N LEU A 57 0.83 -7.29 12.16
CA LEU A 57 1.31 -6.17 11.36
C LEU A 57 0.60 -4.91 11.82
N VAL A 58 1.32 -3.79 11.81
CA VAL A 58 0.71 -2.48 12.01
C VAL A 58 0.60 -1.77 10.67
N ILE A 59 -0.59 -1.24 10.34
CA ILE A 59 -0.82 -0.39 9.17
C ILE A 59 -1.69 0.79 9.62
N ASN A 60 -1.19 2.00 9.48
CA ASN A 60 -1.84 3.25 9.88
C ASN A 60 -2.33 3.21 11.35
N ASN A 61 -1.45 2.80 12.27
CA ASN A 61 -1.71 2.63 13.71
C ASN A 61 -2.80 1.60 14.07
N ARG A 62 -3.19 0.74 13.11
CA ARG A 62 -4.10 -0.38 13.34
C ARG A 62 -3.32 -1.69 13.33
N VAL A 63 -3.67 -2.60 14.23
CA VAL A 63 -3.04 -3.90 14.41
C VAL A 63 -3.87 -4.97 13.72
N TYR A 64 -3.19 -5.80 12.93
CA TYR A 64 -3.80 -6.88 12.16
C TYR A 64 -3.13 -8.22 12.47
N ASP A 65 -3.91 -9.22 12.86
CA ASP A 65 -3.43 -10.61 12.98
C ASP A 65 -3.50 -11.29 11.62
N VAL A 66 -2.35 -11.39 10.95
CA VAL A 66 -2.23 -12.02 9.63
C VAL A 66 -1.74 -13.46 9.71
N THR A 67 -1.73 -14.06 10.90
CA THR A 67 -1.22 -15.41 11.15
C THR A 67 -1.83 -16.43 10.19
N LYS A 68 -3.16 -16.40 10.05
CA LYS A 68 -3.94 -17.35 9.22
C LYS A 68 -4.08 -16.90 7.76
N TRP A 69 -3.44 -15.81 7.33
CA TRP A 69 -3.55 -15.35 5.96
C TRP A 69 -2.69 -16.22 5.04
N LEU A 70 -3.29 -17.24 4.42
CA LEU A 70 -2.58 -18.24 3.61
C LEU A 70 -2.21 -17.78 2.19
N LYS A 71 -3.03 -16.92 1.58
CA LYS A 71 -2.85 -16.46 0.19
C LYS A 71 -2.89 -14.94 0.11
N HIS A 72 -1.81 -14.29 0.52
CA HIS A 72 -1.59 -12.89 0.22
C HIS A 72 -1.14 -12.74 -1.25
N PRO A 73 -1.81 -11.89 -2.08
CA PRO A 73 -1.45 -11.73 -3.50
C PRO A 73 0.01 -11.32 -3.74
N GLY A 74 0.59 -10.53 -2.83
CA GLY A 74 2.02 -10.15 -2.87
C GLY A 74 2.98 -11.22 -2.32
N GLY A 75 2.48 -12.43 -2.02
CA GLY A 75 3.25 -13.53 -1.47
C GLY A 75 3.37 -13.48 0.07
N GLN A 76 3.85 -14.59 0.64
CA GLN A 76 4.00 -14.75 2.10
C GLN A 76 5.25 -14.07 2.67
N MET A 77 6.28 -13.89 1.83
CA MET A 77 7.58 -13.40 2.29
C MET A 77 7.49 -11.98 2.85
N VAL A 78 6.67 -11.12 2.25
CA VAL A 78 6.43 -9.76 2.74
C VAL A 78 5.74 -9.74 4.10
N LEU A 79 4.74 -10.61 4.32
CA LEU A 79 4.07 -10.72 5.63
C LEU A 79 5.04 -11.22 6.72
N LYS A 80 5.97 -12.10 6.36
CA LYS A 80 7.02 -12.57 7.27
C LYS A 80 8.03 -11.45 7.59
N HIS A 81 8.43 -10.68 6.59
CA HIS A 81 9.43 -9.63 6.75
C HIS A 81 8.98 -8.53 7.71
N TYR A 82 7.70 -8.16 7.66
CA TYR A 82 7.13 -7.10 8.50
C TYR A 82 6.48 -7.60 9.80
N ALA A 83 6.56 -8.90 10.12
CA ALA A 83 5.91 -9.45 11.32
C ALA A 83 6.41 -8.75 12.59
N GLY A 84 5.48 -8.27 13.43
CA GLY A 84 5.74 -7.49 14.63
C GLY A 84 6.18 -6.03 14.37
N GLN A 85 6.05 -5.53 13.14
CA GLN A 85 6.52 -4.20 12.73
C GLN A 85 5.41 -3.35 12.11
N ASP A 86 5.74 -2.08 11.91
CA ASP A 86 4.95 -1.15 11.12
C ASP A 86 5.19 -1.35 9.63
N ALA A 87 4.16 -1.79 8.92
CA ALA A 87 4.16 -2.01 7.49
C ALA A 87 3.45 -0.88 6.72
N SER A 88 3.11 0.24 7.36
CA SER A 88 2.32 1.32 6.75
C SER A 88 2.92 1.82 5.43
N GLU A 89 4.22 2.15 5.45
CA GLU A 89 4.91 2.67 4.26
C GLU A 89 4.97 1.64 3.12
N ALA A 90 5.32 0.39 3.44
CA ALA A 90 5.34 -0.69 2.47
C ALA A 90 3.95 -0.97 1.89
N PHE A 91 2.92 -0.89 2.72
CA PHE A 91 1.54 -1.05 2.32
C PHE A 91 1.14 0.02 1.30
N HIS A 92 1.37 1.31 1.59
CA HIS A 92 1.06 2.41 0.68
C HIS A 92 1.89 2.40 -0.60
N ALA A 93 3.14 1.93 -0.54
CA ALA A 93 4.01 1.84 -1.71
C ALA A 93 3.61 0.73 -2.69
N LEU A 94 3.14 -0.42 -2.16
CA LEU A 94 2.90 -1.64 -2.96
C LEU A 94 1.43 -1.86 -3.34
N HIS A 95 0.49 -1.07 -2.79
CA HIS A 95 -0.94 -1.21 -3.08
C HIS A 95 -1.50 0.05 -3.76
N PRO A 96 -1.48 0.12 -5.11
CA PRO A 96 -2.04 1.25 -5.86
C PRO A 96 -3.54 1.47 -5.59
N ASP A 97 -4.28 0.38 -5.35
CA ASP A 97 -5.70 0.40 -4.98
C ASP A 97 -5.84 0.10 -3.49
N ILE A 98 -5.60 1.13 -2.67
CA ILE A 98 -5.67 1.05 -1.20
C ILE A 98 -7.07 0.60 -0.77
N SER A 99 -8.13 1.11 -1.40
CA SER A 99 -9.51 0.79 -1.03
C SER A 99 -9.83 -0.69 -1.21
N ARG A 100 -9.29 -1.34 -2.24
CA ARG A 100 -9.42 -2.80 -2.41
C ARG A 100 -8.63 -3.56 -1.35
N ALA A 101 -7.41 -3.13 -1.05
CA ALA A 101 -6.56 -3.79 -0.05
C ALA A 101 -7.17 -3.70 1.37
N GLU A 102 -7.70 -2.54 1.74
CA GLU A 102 -8.37 -2.32 3.03
C GLU A 102 -9.58 -3.25 3.24
N LYS A 103 -10.33 -3.58 2.18
CA LYS A 103 -11.47 -4.52 2.28
C LYS A 103 -11.03 -5.90 2.79
N TYR A 104 -9.86 -6.38 2.37
CA TYR A 104 -9.32 -7.66 2.84
C TYR A 104 -8.74 -7.53 4.26
N LEU A 105 -8.09 -6.41 4.57
CA LEU A 105 -7.49 -6.17 5.88
C LEU A 105 -8.50 -6.13 7.03
N LYS A 106 -9.73 -5.66 6.78
CA LYS A 106 -10.80 -5.60 7.80
C LYS A 106 -11.03 -6.93 8.52
N THR A 107 -10.89 -8.06 7.83
CA THR A 107 -11.08 -9.40 8.41
C THR A 107 -10.01 -9.78 9.43
N PHE A 108 -8.84 -9.14 9.37
CA PHE A 108 -7.69 -9.42 10.22
C PHE A 108 -7.49 -8.38 11.33
N TYR A 109 -8.33 -7.35 11.37
CA TYR A 109 -8.20 -6.27 12.36
C TYR A 109 -8.51 -6.77 13.78
N ILE A 110 -7.61 -6.46 14.72
CA ILE A 110 -7.75 -6.87 16.12
C ILE A 110 -7.78 -5.70 17.12
N GLY A 111 -7.39 -4.49 16.69
CA GLY A 111 -7.38 -3.27 17.51
C GLY A 111 -6.38 -2.23 17.01
N ASP A 112 -6.07 -1.25 17.85
CA ASP A 112 -5.20 -0.12 17.52
C ASP A 112 -3.92 -0.11 18.37
N VAL A 113 -2.91 0.61 17.89
CA VAL A 113 -1.68 0.85 18.66
C VAL A 113 -1.94 1.92 19.72
N ASN A 114 -1.51 1.66 20.95
CA ASN A 114 -1.55 2.64 22.03
C ASN A 114 -0.66 3.84 21.68
N LYS A 115 -1.24 5.03 21.65
CA LYS A 115 -0.56 6.30 21.32
C LYS A 115 0.60 6.64 22.25
N ASP A 116 0.54 6.18 23.50
CA ASP A 116 1.58 6.44 24.50
C ASP A 116 2.76 5.46 24.36
N SER A 117 2.64 4.43 23.52
CA SER A 117 3.71 3.48 23.29
C SER A 117 4.73 4.05 22.29
N ILE A 118 6.00 4.10 22.71
CA ILE A 118 7.10 4.62 21.90
C ILE A 118 7.57 3.50 20.95
N SER A 119 7.51 3.73 19.64
CA SER A 119 8.28 2.91 18.70
C SER A 119 9.71 3.40 18.67
N GLU A 120 10.69 2.51 18.86
CA GLU A 120 12.12 2.85 18.81
C GLU A 120 12.54 3.46 17.46
N ASP A 121 11.83 3.13 16.38
CA ASP A 121 12.15 3.57 15.02
C ASP A 121 11.45 4.88 14.61
N GLN A 122 10.81 5.61 15.54
CA GLN A 122 10.00 6.78 15.20
C GLN A 122 10.83 7.89 14.55
N GLU A 123 12.01 8.21 15.09
CA GLU A 123 12.89 9.26 14.55
C GLU A 123 13.35 8.93 13.13
N LEU A 124 13.70 7.67 12.87
CA LEU A 124 14.09 7.20 11.55
C LEU A 124 12.95 7.32 10.54
N LYS A 125 11.73 6.94 10.93
CA LYS A 125 10.53 7.08 10.07
C LYS A 125 10.25 8.55 9.74
N ASP A 126 10.36 9.43 10.73
CA ASP A 126 10.12 10.85 10.55
C ASP A 126 11.15 11.47 9.57
N ASP A 127 12.42 11.06 9.62
CA ASP A 127 13.44 11.51 8.68
C ASP A 127 13.20 10.98 7.25
N PHE A 128 12.83 9.70 7.11
CA PHE A 128 12.43 9.15 5.80
C PHE A 128 11.22 9.88 5.21
N GLU A 129 10.21 10.19 6.01
CA GLU A 129 9.03 10.93 5.56
C GLU A 129 9.41 12.36 5.14
N ARG A 130 10.30 13.02 5.88
CA ARG A 130 10.84 14.33 5.50
C ARG A 130 11.55 14.28 4.15
N LEU A 131 12.38 13.26 3.92
CA LEU A 131 13.07 13.05 2.63
C LEU A 131 12.07 12.79 1.49
N ARG A 132 11.04 11.98 1.75
CA ARG A 132 9.97 11.70 0.79
C ARG A 132 9.22 12.98 0.41
N GLN A 133 8.81 13.81 1.38
CA GLN A 133 8.14 15.07 1.14
C GLN A 133 9.03 16.05 0.36
N LYS A 134 10.34 16.07 0.64
CA LYS A 134 11.30 16.84 -0.14
C LYS A 134 11.39 16.35 -1.59
N ALA A 135 11.34 15.04 -1.83
CA ALA A 135 11.34 14.48 -3.18
C ALA A 135 10.01 14.74 -3.93
N ILE A 136 8.86 14.67 -3.25
CA ILE A 136 7.54 14.99 -3.79
C ILE A 136 7.46 16.47 -4.18
N SER A 137 7.87 17.38 -3.29
CA SER A 137 7.86 18.83 -3.54
C SER A 137 8.78 19.21 -4.71
N LYS A 138 9.92 18.54 -4.85
CA LYS A 138 10.82 18.66 -6.01
C LYS A 138 10.31 17.96 -7.27
N LYS A 139 9.12 17.33 -7.23
CA LYS A 139 8.50 16.57 -8.34
C LYS A 139 9.39 15.45 -8.89
N LEU A 140 10.30 14.90 -8.09
CA LEU A 140 11.26 13.86 -8.52
C LEU A 140 10.57 12.54 -8.93
N PHE A 141 9.35 12.29 -8.46
CA PHE A 141 8.56 11.11 -8.81
C PHE A 141 7.72 11.27 -10.09
N LYS A 142 7.75 12.44 -10.74
CA LYS A 142 6.99 12.68 -11.98
C LYS A 142 7.86 12.39 -13.19
N SER A 143 7.57 11.28 -13.86
CA SER A 143 8.15 10.97 -15.17
C SER A 143 7.73 12.01 -16.23
N SER A 144 8.68 12.41 -17.09
CA SER A 144 8.45 13.33 -18.20
C SER A 144 8.28 12.55 -19.50
N VAL A 145 7.05 12.45 -20.03
CA VAL A 145 6.79 11.74 -21.29
C VAL A 145 7.61 12.30 -22.45
N LEU A 146 7.82 13.62 -22.49
CA LEU A 146 8.63 14.26 -23.53
C LEU A 146 10.09 13.77 -23.50
N TYR A 147 10.67 13.59 -22.32
CA TYR A 147 12.02 13.03 -22.19
C TYR A 147 12.08 11.65 -22.84
N PHE A 148 11.13 10.76 -22.53
CA PHE A 148 11.10 9.42 -23.14
C PHE A 148 10.92 9.48 -24.66
N VAL A 149 10.04 10.34 -25.18
CA VAL A 149 9.86 10.53 -26.64
C VAL A 149 11.15 11.01 -27.31
N LEU A 150 11.86 11.97 -26.71
CA LEU A 150 13.14 12.46 -27.24
C LEU A 150 14.22 11.37 -27.17
N THR A 151 14.24 10.56 -26.13
CA THR A 151 15.13 9.40 -26.03
C THR A 151 14.80 8.35 -27.11
N CYS A 152 13.51 8.05 -27.37
CA CYS A 152 13.11 7.19 -28.48
C CYS A 152 13.68 7.70 -29.81
N PHE A 153 13.50 9.00 -30.08
CA PHE A 153 13.99 9.63 -31.31
C PHE A 153 15.52 9.56 -31.41
N HIS A 154 16.22 9.80 -30.30
CA HIS A 154 17.69 9.75 -30.26
C HIS A 154 18.23 8.33 -30.52
N ILE A 155 17.61 7.29 -29.96
CA ILE A 155 17.96 5.88 -30.22
C ILE A 155 17.83 5.59 -31.72
N LEU A 156 16.67 5.90 -32.32
CA LEU A 156 16.43 5.67 -33.75
C LEU A 156 17.40 6.47 -34.63
N ALA A 157 17.76 7.69 -34.22
CA ALA A 157 18.75 8.51 -34.93
C ALA A 157 20.16 7.89 -34.87
N CYS A 158 20.57 7.33 -33.73
CA CYS A 158 21.85 6.64 -33.57
C CYS A 158 21.92 5.35 -34.41
N GLU A 159 20.86 4.55 -34.43
CA GLU A 159 20.77 3.36 -35.30
C GLU A 159 20.86 3.76 -36.77
N PHE A 160 20.05 4.73 -37.20
CA PHE A 160 20.10 5.24 -38.57
C PHE A 160 21.49 5.76 -38.93
N ALA A 161 22.14 6.50 -38.04
CA ALA A 161 23.50 7.00 -38.26
C ALA A 161 24.53 5.86 -38.38
N ALA A 162 24.43 4.81 -37.56
CA ALA A 162 25.30 3.65 -37.66
C ALA A 162 25.17 2.96 -39.03
N TYR A 163 23.95 2.69 -39.48
CA TYR A 163 23.70 2.12 -40.82
C TYR A 163 24.14 3.07 -41.94
N PHE A 164 23.90 4.37 -41.80
CA PHE A 164 24.29 5.37 -42.77
C PHE A 164 25.82 5.45 -42.94
N VAL A 165 26.58 5.37 -41.84
CA VAL A 165 28.05 5.35 -41.88
C VAL A 165 28.55 4.15 -42.68
N LEU A 166 28.02 2.95 -42.41
CA LEU A 166 28.39 1.73 -43.12
C LEU A 166 28.00 1.80 -44.60
N PHE A 167 26.81 2.31 -44.91
CA PHE A 167 26.32 2.46 -46.28
C PHE A 167 27.16 3.45 -47.09
N ARG A 168 27.53 4.59 -46.50
CA ARG A 168 28.18 5.70 -47.22
C ARG A 168 29.71 5.61 -47.29
N PHE A 169 30.34 5.00 -46.28
CA PHE A 169 31.79 4.95 -46.14
C PHE A 169 32.37 3.52 -46.16
N GLY A 170 31.51 2.51 -46.29
CA GLY A 170 31.89 1.11 -46.39
C GLY A 170 32.30 0.49 -45.05
N THR A 171 32.92 -0.69 -45.13
CA THR A 171 33.25 -1.54 -43.97
C THR A 171 34.74 -1.50 -43.61
N SER A 172 35.43 -0.40 -43.92
CA SER A 172 36.79 -0.19 -43.41
C SER A 172 36.80 -0.08 -41.89
N TRP A 173 37.96 -0.32 -41.27
CA TRP A 173 38.08 -0.40 -39.81
C TRP A 173 37.52 0.85 -39.08
N LEU A 174 37.75 2.05 -39.61
CA LEU A 174 37.34 3.29 -38.96
C LEU A 174 35.81 3.52 -39.03
N PRO A 175 35.14 3.52 -40.21
CA PRO A 175 33.68 3.55 -40.29
C PRO A 175 32.99 2.45 -39.48
N TYR A 176 33.57 1.25 -39.47
CA TYR A 176 33.06 0.13 -38.69
C TYR A 176 33.10 0.40 -37.18
N LEU A 177 34.21 0.90 -36.64
CA LEU A 177 34.30 1.25 -35.21
C LEU A 177 33.34 2.38 -34.83
N ILE A 178 33.16 3.37 -35.70
CA ILE A 178 32.20 4.46 -35.47
C ILE A 178 30.78 3.92 -35.42
N ALA A 179 30.38 3.10 -36.39
CA ALA A 179 29.07 2.47 -36.43
C ALA A 179 28.84 1.56 -35.20
N LEU A 180 29.86 0.81 -34.79
CA LEU A 180 29.82 -0.05 -33.61
C LEU A 180 29.56 0.76 -32.33
N VAL A 181 30.26 1.88 -32.13
CA VAL A 181 30.06 2.74 -30.96
C VAL A 181 28.65 3.33 -30.93
N LEU A 182 28.17 3.84 -32.07
CA LEU A 182 26.81 4.37 -32.19
C LEU A 182 25.75 3.30 -31.87
N TYR A 183 25.95 2.09 -32.39
CA TYR A 183 25.06 0.97 -32.14
C TYR A 183 25.05 0.54 -30.66
N ILE A 184 26.22 0.44 -30.02
CA ILE A 184 26.33 0.12 -28.59
C ILE A 184 25.61 1.16 -27.73
N ILE A 185 25.74 2.46 -28.05
CA ILE A 185 25.03 3.52 -27.31
C ILE A 185 23.52 3.36 -27.48
N ALA A 186 23.04 3.10 -28.70
CA ALA A 186 21.62 2.90 -28.98
C ALA A 186 21.06 1.71 -28.19
N GLU A 187 21.73 0.55 -28.23
CA GLU A 187 21.31 -0.66 -27.50
C GLU A 187 21.37 -0.47 -25.98
N ALA A 188 22.39 0.21 -25.47
CA ALA A 188 22.46 0.55 -24.04
C ALA A 188 21.26 1.42 -23.63
N GLN A 189 20.96 2.50 -24.37
CA GLN A 189 19.81 3.36 -24.07
C GLN A 189 18.48 2.60 -24.20
N CYS A 190 18.36 1.73 -25.21
CA CYS A 190 17.21 0.86 -25.43
C CYS A 190 16.94 -0.02 -24.20
N GLY A 191 17.97 -0.66 -23.65
CA GLY A 191 17.86 -1.51 -22.45
C GLY A 191 17.42 -0.75 -21.18
N TRP A 192 17.89 0.48 -20.97
CA TRP A 192 17.49 1.29 -19.81
C TRP A 192 16.03 1.76 -19.94
N VAL A 193 15.63 2.20 -21.13
CA VAL A 193 14.24 2.58 -21.42
C VAL A 193 13.31 1.39 -21.28
N GLN A 194 13.73 0.21 -21.75
CA GLN A 194 13.00 -1.05 -21.55
C GLN A 194 12.79 -1.35 -20.05
N HIS A 195 13.87 -1.31 -19.26
CA HIS A 195 13.82 -1.53 -17.81
C HIS A 195 12.79 -0.60 -17.14
N ASP A 196 12.81 0.68 -17.48
CA ASP A 196 11.91 1.68 -16.88
C ASP A 196 10.44 1.46 -17.23
N PHE A 197 10.14 1.03 -18.47
CA PHE A 197 8.80 0.60 -18.84
C PHE A 197 8.38 -0.69 -18.13
N GLY A 198 9.30 -1.61 -17.88
CA GLY A 198 9.08 -2.84 -17.13
C GLY A 198 8.61 -2.59 -15.69
N HIS A 199 9.09 -1.51 -15.06
CA HIS A 199 8.68 -1.09 -13.71
C HIS A 199 7.37 -0.31 -13.67
N LEU A 200 6.72 -0.08 -14.81
CA LEU A 200 5.49 0.69 -14.92
C LEU A 200 5.63 2.17 -14.46
N SER A 201 6.85 2.70 -14.48
CA SER A 201 7.19 4.01 -13.90
C SER A 201 6.93 5.20 -14.84
N VAL A 202 6.69 4.97 -16.13
CA VAL A 202 6.63 6.04 -17.14
C VAL A 202 5.22 6.59 -17.32
N PHE A 203 4.26 5.71 -17.58
CA PHE A 203 2.86 6.08 -17.78
C PHE A 203 2.01 5.72 -16.57
N LYS A 204 0.99 6.54 -16.28
CA LYS A 204 0.02 6.25 -15.21
C LYS A 204 -0.78 4.96 -15.48
N LYS A 205 -1.07 4.67 -16.74
CA LYS A 205 -1.81 3.48 -17.15
C LYS A 205 -0.83 2.37 -17.50
N SER A 206 -0.85 1.30 -16.71
CA SER A 206 0.02 0.12 -16.87
C SER A 206 0.01 -0.45 -18.30
N SER A 207 -1.13 -0.42 -19.01
CA SER A 207 -1.21 -0.91 -20.40
C SER A 207 -0.23 -0.24 -21.37
N TRP A 208 -0.01 1.08 -21.23
CA TRP A 208 0.91 1.82 -22.10
C TRP A 208 2.37 1.46 -21.81
N ASN A 209 2.71 1.26 -20.53
CA ASN A 209 4.03 0.79 -20.15
C ASN A 209 4.29 -0.62 -20.70
N HIS A 210 3.32 -1.53 -20.61
CA HIS A 210 3.48 -2.89 -21.17
C HIS A 210 3.65 -2.90 -22.69
N LEU A 211 2.85 -2.11 -23.41
CA LEU A 211 2.96 -2.00 -24.87
C LEU A 211 4.36 -1.53 -25.27
N LEU A 212 4.86 -0.47 -24.64
CA LEU A 212 6.17 0.08 -24.96
C LEU A 212 7.31 -0.81 -24.46
N HIS A 213 7.16 -1.44 -23.29
CA HIS A 213 8.09 -2.47 -22.83
C HIS A 213 8.23 -3.58 -23.88
N GLN A 214 7.11 -4.08 -24.43
CA GLN A 214 7.12 -5.10 -25.48
C GLN A 214 7.75 -4.60 -26.79
N PHE A 215 7.45 -3.35 -27.19
CA PHE A 215 8.09 -2.72 -28.34
C PHE A 215 9.62 -2.73 -28.19
N TYR A 216 10.14 -2.24 -27.07
CA TYR A 216 11.57 -2.18 -26.77
C TYR A 216 12.22 -3.56 -26.62
N VAL A 217 11.54 -4.53 -25.98
CA VAL A 217 11.97 -5.95 -25.94
C VAL A 217 12.13 -6.53 -27.36
N GLY A 218 11.32 -6.07 -28.32
CA GLY A 218 11.44 -6.49 -29.71
C GLY A 218 12.77 -6.09 -30.35
N PHE A 219 13.27 -4.89 -30.05
CA PHE A 219 14.56 -4.39 -30.55
C PHE A 219 15.73 -5.09 -29.87
N THR A 220 15.69 -5.25 -28.55
CA THR A 220 16.79 -5.88 -27.78
C THR A 220 16.93 -7.39 -28.00
N LYS A 221 15.92 -8.05 -28.60
CA LYS A 221 15.97 -9.48 -28.96
C LYS A 221 16.72 -9.77 -30.26
N VAL A 222 17.21 -8.75 -30.97
CA VAL A 222 18.10 -8.93 -32.12
C VAL A 222 19.55 -9.11 -31.63
N CYS A 223 19.79 -10.12 -30.81
CA CYS A 223 21.08 -10.70 -30.43
C CYS A 223 20.88 -12.15 -29.98
#